data_AF-A0A081NJV7-F1
#
_entry.id   AF-A0A081NJV7-F1
#
_cell.length_a   1.000
_cell.length_b   1.000
_cell.length_c   1.000
_cell.angle_alpha   90.00
_cell.angle_beta   90.00
_cell.angle_gamma   90.00
#
_symmetry.space_group_name_H-M   'P 1'
#
loop_
_entity.id
_entity.type
_entity.pdbx_description
1 polymer ?
#
loop_
_entity_poly.entity_id
_entity_poly.type
_entity_poly.pdbx_seq_one_letter_code
_entity_poly.pdbx_strand_id
1 'polypeptide(L)'
;MFPQNYSDYLFSAGQDNDRLREDGYQSQIKSLEHQLTKPQNHYKQQVHEIRELRAQWKSNAERLVIAEKDCAKHKIKQEKALQTIEDQKEVIDRLENKVRLLTTGEGFWPDLKVQGSKIPGAGEGLFASRPIPKGVVIGEYYGTPTYRMEVGDDSHVVWRKSDKSPVL
;
A
#
# COMPACT_ATOMS: atom_id res chain seq x y z
N MET A 1 100.31 44.81 -36.33
CA MET A 1 99.73 43.45 -36.20
C MET A 1 98.36 43.60 -35.55
N PHE A 2 97.29 43.53 -36.33
CA PHE A 2 95.92 43.51 -35.80
C PHE A 2 95.58 42.05 -35.44
N PRO A 3 95.05 41.76 -34.24
CA PRO A 3 94.70 40.40 -33.88
C PRO A 3 93.51 39.93 -34.73
N GLN A 4 93.71 38.82 -35.44
CA GLN A 4 92.82 38.27 -36.48
C GLN A 4 91.50 37.66 -35.98
N ASN A 5 91.14 37.72 -34.69
CA ASN A 5 90.02 36.93 -34.13
C ASN A 5 88.88 37.77 -33.51
N TYR A 6 88.52 38.90 -34.11
CA TYR A 6 87.32 39.66 -33.69
C TYR A 6 86.00 38.97 -34.11
N SER A 7 86.03 38.15 -35.17
CA SER A 7 84.87 37.37 -35.63
C SER A 7 84.44 36.30 -34.62
N ASP A 8 85.40 35.59 -34.03
CA ASP A 8 85.12 34.49 -33.10
C ASP A 8 84.51 34.99 -31.77
N TYR A 9 84.94 36.18 -31.31
CA TYR A 9 84.39 36.82 -30.11
C TYR A 9 82.94 37.29 -30.30
N LEU A 10 82.59 37.84 -31.46
CA LEU A 10 81.22 38.25 -31.77
C LEU A 10 80.29 37.05 -31.98
N PHE A 11 80.80 35.96 -32.57
CA PHE A 11 80.04 34.71 -32.75
C PHE A 11 79.79 33.99 -31.42
N SER A 12 80.77 33.95 -30.52
CA SER A 12 80.60 33.41 -29.15
C SER A 12 79.64 34.26 -28.31
N ALA A 13 79.77 35.60 -28.33
CA ALA A 13 78.88 36.48 -27.56
C ALA A 13 77.41 36.44 -28.05
N GLY A 14 77.19 36.15 -29.34
CA GLY A 14 75.85 35.88 -29.89
C GLY A 14 75.27 34.55 -29.38
N GLN A 15 76.07 33.47 -29.41
CA GLN A 15 75.65 32.16 -28.90
C GLN A 15 75.39 32.15 -27.39
N ASP A 16 76.17 32.91 -26.62
CA ASP A 16 75.99 33.02 -25.17
C ASP A 16 74.74 33.84 -24.81
N ASN A 17 74.38 34.86 -25.61
CA ASN A 17 73.11 35.58 -25.45
C ASN A 17 71.90 34.72 -25.82
N ASP A 18 71.99 33.91 -26.87
CA ASP A 18 70.90 32.99 -27.25
C ASP A 18 70.69 31.91 -26.17
N ARG A 19 71.77 31.36 -25.59
CA ARG A 19 71.70 30.43 -24.46
C ARG A 19 71.08 31.04 -23.20
N LEU A 20 71.51 32.25 -22.82
CA LEU A 20 70.94 32.95 -21.66
C LEU A 20 69.44 33.25 -21.85
N ARG A 21 69.02 33.53 -23.08
CA ARG A 21 67.62 33.75 -23.43
C ARG A 21 66.81 32.45 -23.40
N GLU A 22 67.36 31.35 -23.89
CA GLU A 22 66.76 30.01 -23.78
C GLU A 22 66.60 29.58 -22.32
N ASP A 23 67.62 29.76 -21.49
CA ASP A 23 67.58 29.46 -20.05
C ASP A 23 66.54 30.31 -19.31
N GLY A 24 66.36 31.57 -19.73
CA GLY A 24 65.30 32.46 -19.26
C GLY A 24 63.91 31.94 -19.59
N TYR A 25 63.68 31.51 -20.84
CA TYR A 25 62.40 30.91 -21.25
C TYR A 25 62.13 29.58 -20.53
N GLN A 26 63.13 28.72 -20.37
CA GLN A 26 62.99 27.47 -19.63
C GLN A 26 62.62 27.69 -18.16
N SER A 27 63.19 28.71 -17.52
CA SER A 27 62.87 29.07 -16.14
C SER A 27 61.43 29.60 -16.02
N GLN A 28 60.97 30.38 -16.99
CA GLN A 28 59.60 30.87 -17.04
C GLN A 28 58.59 29.75 -17.30
N ILE A 29 58.91 28.79 -18.18
CA ILE A 29 58.09 27.59 -18.42
C ILE A 29 57.94 26.77 -17.14
N LYS A 30 59.03 26.47 -16.43
CA LYS A 30 58.98 25.72 -15.15
C LYS A 30 58.15 26.44 -14.09
N SER A 31 58.23 27.77 -14.03
CA SER A 31 57.42 28.58 -13.11
C SER A 31 55.92 28.47 -13.44
N LEU A 32 55.55 28.57 -14.72
CA LEU A 32 54.16 28.42 -15.17
C LEU A 32 53.64 27.00 -14.95
N GLU A 33 54.45 25.99 -15.25
CA GLU A 33 54.12 24.58 -14.96
C GLU A 33 53.83 24.39 -13.48
N HIS A 34 54.70 24.90 -12.59
CA HIS A 34 54.50 24.81 -11.14
C HIS A 34 53.22 25.54 -10.69
N GLN A 35 52.92 26.71 -11.25
CA GLN A 35 51.69 27.47 -10.97
C GLN A 35 50.44 26.72 -11.46
N LEU A 36 50.52 25.94 -12.53
CA LEU A 36 49.42 25.12 -13.08
C LEU A 36 49.17 23.83 -12.30
N THR A 37 50.19 23.25 -11.67
CA THR A 37 50.06 21.96 -10.97
C THR A 37 49.04 22.01 -9.82
N LYS A 38 49.04 23.09 -9.03
CA LYS A 38 48.13 23.26 -7.89
C LYS A 38 46.65 23.31 -8.31
N PRO A 39 46.22 24.18 -9.24
CA PRO A 39 44.83 24.19 -9.71
C PRO A 39 44.45 22.91 -10.45
N GLN A 40 45.36 22.27 -11.19
CA GLN A 40 45.09 20.97 -11.83
C GLN A 40 44.79 19.88 -10.80
N ASN A 41 45.57 19.79 -9.73
CA ASN A 41 45.33 18.82 -8.67
C ASN A 41 44.02 19.12 -7.92
N HIS A 42 43.73 20.39 -7.67
CA HIS A 42 42.46 20.79 -7.06
C HIS A 42 41.25 20.39 -7.93
N TYR A 43 41.32 20.62 -9.25
CA TYR A 43 40.26 20.22 -10.17
C TYR A 43 40.10 18.69 -10.23
N LYS A 44 41.20 17.93 -10.24
CA LYS A 44 41.14 16.46 -10.18
C LYS A 44 40.43 15.98 -8.92
N GLN A 45 40.70 16.61 -7.77
CA GLN A 45 40.04 16.29 -6.52
C GLN A 45 38.54 16.62 -6.58
N GLN A 46 38.16 17.80 -7.05
CA GLN A 46 36.74 18.17 -7.21
C GLN A 46 35.98 17.21 -8.14
N VAL A 47 36.59 16.81 -9.26
CA VAL A 47 35.99 15.82 -10.17
C VAL A 47 35.80 14.48 -9.48
N HIS A 48 36.73 14.06 -8.63
CA HIS A 48 36.60 12.83 -7.84
C HIS A 48 35.44 12.93 -6.84
N GLU A 49 35.37 14.01 -6.04
CA GLU A 49 34.29 14.26 -5.08
C GLU A 49 32.92 14.28 -5.78
N ILE A 50 32.80 14.94 -6.94
CA ILE A 50 31.55 14.96 -7.72
C ILE A 50 31.16 13.56 -8.19
N ARG A 51 32.12 12.71 -8.57
CA ARG A 51 31.84 11.31 -8.97
C ARG A 51 31.33 10.48 -7.79
N GLU A 52 31.94 10.64 -6.62
CA GLU A 52 31.51 9.94 -5.40
C GLU A 52 30.10 10.36 -5.00
N LEU A 53 29.82 11.67 -4.99
CA LEU A 53 28.48 12.18 -4.74
C LEU A 53 27.48 11.60 -5.75
N ARG A 54 27.77 11.63 -7.05
CA ARG A 54 26.87 11.03 -8.05
C ARG A 54 26.61 9.54 -7.80
N ALA A 55 27.62 8.78 -7.39
CA ALA A 55 27.45 7.36 -7.05
C ALA A 55 26.55 7.18 -5.82
N GLN A 56 26.74 8.00 -4.78
CA GLN A 56 25.89 7.99 -3.58
C GLN A 56 24.45 8.36 -3.91
N TRP A 57 24.22 9.42 -4.69
CA TRP A 57 22.90 9.84 -5.13
C TRP A 57 22.18 8.74 -5.91
N LYS A 58 22.89 8.05 -6.81
CA LYS A 58 22.35 6.91 -7.54
C LYS A 58 21.94 5.77 -6.60
N SER A 59 22.80 5.39 -5.65
CA SER A 59 22.49 4.35 -4.67
C SER A 59 21.30 4.72 -3.78
N ASN A 60 21.21 5.98 -3.34
CA ASN A 60 20.09 6.47 -2.54
C ASN A 60 18.78 6.45 -3.33
N ALA A 61 18.79 6.83 -4.61
CA ALA A 61 17.61 6.76 -5.47
C ALA A 61 17.13 5.31 -5.63
N GLU A 62 18.03 4.35 -5.81
CA GLU A 62 17.68 2.93 -5.88
C GLU A 62 17.04 2.42 -4.58
N ARG A 63 17.59 2.82 -3.41
CA ARG A 63 17.02 2.49 -2.10
C ARG A 63 15.62 3.08 -1.91
N LEU A 64 15.40 4.32 -2.33
CA LEU A 64 14.09 4.97 -2.26
C LEU A 64 13.05 4.22 -3.09
N VAL A 65 13.39 3.83 -4.32
CA VAL A 65 12.49 3.05 -5.19
C VAL A 65 12.11 1.70 -4.56
N ILE A 66 13.05 1.03 -3.88
CA ILE A 66 12.77 -0.23 -3.17
C ILE A 66 11.82 0.04 -1.99
N ALA A 67 12.10 1.05 -1.18
CA ALA A 67 11.27 1.42 -0.03
C ALA A 67 9.84 1.80 -0.45
N GLU A 68 9.67 2.54 -1.55
CA GLU A 68 8.36 2.89 -2.10
C GLU A 68 7.57 1.65 -2.52
N LYS A 69 8.22 0.69 -3.21
CA LYS A 69 7.59 -0.57 -3.61
C LYS A 69 7.14 -1.38 -2.41
N ASP A 70 7.96 -1.46 -1.37
CA ASP A 70 7.61 -2.22 -0.18
C ASP A 70 6.51 -1.52 0.64
N CYS A 71 6.54 -0.19 0.74
CA CYS A 71 5.46 0.59 1.34
C CYS A 71 4.11 0.35 0.61
N ALA A 72 4.12 0.35 -0.73
CA ALA A 72 2.92 0.06 -1.52
C ALA A 72 2.38 -1.36 -1.27
N LYS A 73 3.25 -2.37 -1.19
CA LYS A 73 2.84 -3.75 -0.84
C LYS A 73 2.22 -3.82 0.56
N HIS A 74 2.84 -3.15 1.53
CA HIS A 74 2.34 -3.11 2.91
C HIS A 74 0.97 -2.44 2.98
N LYS A 75 0.77 -1.35 2.25
CA LYS A 75 -0.53 -0.67 2.16
C LYS A 75 -1.62 -1.58 1.61
N ILE A 76 -1.37 -2.26 0.48
CA ILE A 76 -2.33 -3.22 -0.11
C ILE A 76 -2.65 -4.34 0.89
N LYS A 77 -1.65 -4.87 1.60
CA LYS A 77 -1.87 -5.91 2.61
C LYS A 77 -2.75 -5.40 3.76
N GLN A 78 -2.52 -4.17 4.20
CA GLN A 78 -3.31 -3.54 5.27
C GLN A 78 -4.76 -3.29 4.84
N GLU A 79 -4.99 -2.79 3.62
CA GLU A 79 -6.33 -2.58 3.06
C GLU A 79 -7.11 -3.89 2.97
N LYS A 80 -6.48 -4.98 2.52
CA LYS A 80 -7.10 -6.32 2.51
C LYS A 80 -7.48 -6.81 3.90
N ALA A 81 -6.60 -6.61 4.89
CA ALA A 81 -6.89 -7.00 6.27
C ALA A 81 -8.06 -6.21 6.86
N LEU A 82 -8.14 -4.90 6.57
CA LEU A 82 -9.26 -4.05 6.98
C LEU A 82 -10.58 -4.53 6.37
N GLN A 83 -10.56 -4.89 5.08
CA GLN A 83 -11.76 -5.44 4.43
C GLN A 83 -12.22 -6.74 5.10
N THR A 84 -11.30 -7.67 5.38
CA THR A 84 -11.65 -8.91 6.10
C THR A 84 -12.27 -8.65 7.47
N ILE A 85 -11.75 -7.66 8.21
CA ILE A 85 -12.32 -7.27 9.52
C ILE A 85 -13.74 -6.74 9.35
N GLU A 86 -13.98 -5.90 8.33
CA GLU A 86 -15.30 -5.34 8.07
C GLU A 86 -16.31 -6.43 7.69
N ASP A 87 -15.92 -7.37 6.82
CA ASP A 87 -16.74 -8.53 6.46
C ASP A 87 -17.07 -9.39 7.71
N GLN A 88 -16.09 -9.56 8.62
CA GLN A 88 -16.29 -10.28 9.87
C GLN A 88 -17.27 -9.57 10.83
N LYS A 89 -17.25 -8.24 10.90
CA LYS A 89 -18.22 -7.49 11.71
C LYS A 89 -19.65 -7.72 11.24
N GLU A 90 -19.90 -7.72 9.93
CA GLU A 90 -21.25 -7.99 9.40
C GLU A 90 -21.76 -9.40 9.78
N VAL A 91 -20.85 -10.37 9.88
CA VAL A 91 -21.20 -11.71 10.37
C VAL A 91 -21.49 -11.68 11.88
N ILE A 92 -20.68 -10.96 12.67
CA ILE A 92 -20.89 -10.80 14.11
C ILE A 92 -22.24 -10.13 14.38
N ASP A 93 -22.56 -9.02 13.72
CA ASP A 93 -23.84 -8.30 13.89
C ASP A 93 -25.06 -9.20 13.58
N ARG A 94 -24.94 -10.05 12.55
CA ARG A 94 -25.97 -11.06 12.21
C ARG A 94 -26.12 -12.11 13.30
N LEU A 95 -25.00 -12.58 13.87
CA LEU A 95 -25.01 -13.56 14.95
C LEU A 95 -25.54 -12.96 16.24
N GLU A 96 -25.15 -11.74 16.60
CA GLU A 96 -25.64 -11.02 17.78
C GLU A 96 -27.15 -10.81 17.70
N ASN A 97 -27.67 -10.41 16.53
CA ASN A 97 -29.13 -10.32 16.33
C ASN A 97 -29.82 -11.68 16.54
N LYS A 98 -29.28 -12.77 15.99
CA LYS A 98 -29.85 -14.13 16.21
C LYS A 98 -29.82 -14.52 17.68
N VAL A 99 -28.70 -14.29 18.38
CA VAL A 99 -28.58 -14.57 19.81
C VAL A 99 -29.59 -13.74 20.59
N ARG A 100 -29.77 -12.45 20.27
CA ARG A 100 -30.78 -11.59 20.91
C ARG A 100 -32.19 -12.18 20.76
N LEU A 101 -32.59 -12.57 19.54
CA LEU A 101 -33.91 -13.18 19.29
C LEU A 101 -34.10 -14.47 20.12
N LEU A 102 -33.07 -15.32 20.20
CA LEU A 102 -33.13 -16.58 20.96
C LEU A 102 -33.14 -16.39 22.48
N THR A 103 -32.43 -15.37 22.99
CA THR A 103 -32.25 -15.14 24.44
C THR A 103 -33.35 -14.27 25.05
N THR A 104 -33.87 -13.30 24.30
CA THR A 104 -34.95 -12.41 24.76
C THR A 104 -36.34 -12.97 24.47
N GLY A 105 -36.46 -13.93 23.54
CA GLY A 105 -37.75 -14.37 23.02
C GLY A 105 -38.45 -13.31 22.17
N GLU A 106 -37.82 -12.19 21.84
CA GLU A 106 -38.36 -11.27 20.84
C GLU A 106 -38.44 -12.02 19.50
N GLY A 107 -39.66 -12.41 19.10
CA GLY A 107 -39.93 -13.29 17.96
C GLY A 107 -40.73 -14.56 18.33
N PHE A 108 -40.66 -15.00 19.58
CA PHE A 108 -41.47 -16.09 20.13
C PHE A 108 -42.27 -15.54 21.32
N TRP A 109 -43.57 -15.31 21.11
CA TRP A 109 -44.43 -14.76 22.16
C TRP A 109 -44.22 -15.54 23.47
N PRO A 110 -43.78 -14.89 24.58
CA PRO A 110 -43.33 -15.59 25.79
C PRO A 110 -44.45 -16.37 26.47
N ASP A 111 -45.69 -16.02 26.15
CA ASP A 111 -46.90 -16.68 26.62
C ASP A 111 -47.41 -17.77 25.65
N LEU A 112 -46.60 -18.23 24.69
CA LEU A 112 -46.88 -19.40 23.86
C LEU A 112 -46.05 -20.60 24.29
N LYS A 113 -46.68 -21.77 24.30
CA LYS A 113 -46.04 -23.06 24.61
C LYS A 113 -46.35 -24.07 23.52
N VAL A 114 -45.37 -24.91 23.21
CA VAL A 114 -45.56 -26.04 22.29
C VAL A 114 -46.13 -27.22 23.09
N GLN A 115 -47.24 -27.80 22.62
CA GLN A 115 -47.87 -28.99 23.21
C GLN A 115 -48.47 -29.87 22.12
N GLY A 116 -48.75 -31.14 22.43
CA GLY A 116 -49.44 -32.05 21.51
C GLY A 116 -50.81 -31.51 21.11
N SER A 117 -51.07 -31.42 19.80
CA SER A 117 -52.34 -30.93 19.28
C SER A 117 -53.48 -31.86 19.66
N LYS A 118 -54.65 -31.28 19.96
CA LYS A 118 -55.90 -32.05 20.13
C LYS A 118 -56.49 -32.51 18.79
N ILE A 119 -55.98 -31.99 17.67
CA ILE A 119 -56.43 -32.36 16.34
C ILE A 119 -55.67 -33.63 15.92
N PRO A 120 -56.37 -34.74 15.61
CA PRO A 120 -55.74 -35.98 15.19
C PRO A 120 -54.85 -35.76 13.96
N GLY A 121 -53.62 -36.30 13.99
CA GLY A 121 -52.67 -36.22 12.88
C GLY A 121 -51.95 -34.88 12.70
N ALA A 122 -52.22 -33.88 13.53
CA ALA A 122 -51.63 -32.54 13.39
C ALA A 122 -50.26 -32.35 14.06
N GLY A 123 -49.79 -33.33 14.85
CA GLY A 123 -48.51 -33.22 15.57
C GLY A 123 -48.57 -32.26 16.75
N GLU A 124 -47.56 -31.41 16.91
CA GLU A 124 -47.47 -30.39 17.96
C GLU A 124 -48.08 -29.05 17.50
N GLY A 125 -48.69 -28.31 18.43
CA GLY A 125 -49.27 -27.00 18.19
C GLY A 125 -48.80 -25.96 19.21
N LEU A 126 -49.03 -24.68 18.89
CA LEU A 126 -48.77 -23.54 19.79
C LEU A 126 -50.02 -23.21 20.61
N PHE A 127 -49.86 -23.15 21.92
CA PHE A 127 -50.92 -22.88 22.89
C PHE A 127 -50.58 -21.67 23.75
N ALA A 128 -51.56 -20.80 23.96
CA ALA A 128 -51.40 -19.66 24.86
C ALA A 128 -51.43 -20.12 26.32
N SER A 129 -50.40 -19.75 27.11
CA SER A 129 -50.37 -19.95 28.55
C SER A 129 -51.08 -18.85 29.33
N ARG A 130 -51.43 -17.73 28.68
CA ARG A 130 -52.19 -16.61 29.23
C ARG A 130 -53.16 -16.04 28.18
N PRO A 131 -54.22 -15.31 28.58
CA PRO A 131 -55.10 -14.65 27.63
C PRO A 131 -54.34 -13.70 26.71
N ILE A 132 -54.50 -13.86 25.39
CA ILE A 132 -53.91 -12.97 24.38
C ILE A 132 -54.97 -11.95 23.95
N PRO A 133 -54.70 -10.64 24.06
CA PRO A 133 -55.63 -9.61 23.61
C PRO A 133 -55.96 -9.72 22.11
N LYS A 134 -57.18 -9.35 21.73
CA LYS A 134 -57.61 -9.33 20.33
C LYS A 134 -56.78 -8.30 19.54
N GLY A 135 -56.30 -8.67 18.36
CA GLY A 135 -55.54 -7.79 17.46
C GLY A 135 -54.02 -7.83 17.68
N VAL A 136 -53.54 -8.66 18.60
CA VAL A 136 -52.12 -8.91 18.79
C VAL A 136 -51.50 -9.60 17.56
N VAL A 137 -50.37 -9.06 17.09
CA VAL A 137 -49.56 -9.65 16.03
C VAL A 137 -48.54 -10.63 16.65
N ILE A 138 -48.56 -11.88 16.20
CA ILE A 138 -47.69 -12.95 16.69
C ILE A 138 -46.65 -13.29 15.62
N GLY A 139 -45.50 -12.62 15.72
CA GLY A 139 -44.33 -12.89 14.89
C GLY A 139 -44.55 -12.75 13.39
N GLU A 140 -43.48 -12.96 12.64
CA GLU A 140 -43.55 -13.19 11.19
C GLU A 140 -43.40 -14.70 10.94
N TYR A 141 -44.03 -15.19 9.88
CA TYR A 141 -43.79 -16.55 9.43
C TYR A 141 -42.43 -16.62 8.71
N TYR A 142 -41.51 -17.41 9.26
CA TYR A 142 -40.20 -17.66 8.65
C TYR A 142 -40.17 -19.05 8.03
N GLY A 143 -39.70 -19.13 6.78
CA GLY A 143 -39.48 -20.39 6.07
C GLY A 143 -38.47 -20.19 4.95
N THR A 144 -37.86 -21.28 4.49
CA THR A 144 -36.99 -21.24 3.31
C THR A 144 -37.83 -20.87 2.09
N PRO A 145 -37.49 -19.81 1.33
CA PRO A 145 -38.16 -19.52 0.08
C PRO A 145 -37.99 -20.71 -0.87
N THR A 146 -39.09 -21.28 -1.32
CA THR A 146 -39.09 -22.46 -2.19
C THR A 146 -40.06 -22.26 -3.34
N TYR A 147 -39.73 -22.83 -4.50
CA TYR A 147 -40.60 -22.76 -5.67
C TYR A 147 -41.77 -23.72 -5.53
N ARG A 148 -42.94 -23.36 -6.07
CA ARG A 148 -44.17 -24.16 -5.98
C ARG A 148 -43.98 -25.63 -6.41
N MET A 149 -43.06 -25.90 -7.34
CA MET A 149 -42.78 -27.24 -7.86
C MET A 149 -42.00 -28.11 -6.87
N GLU A 150 -41.32 -27.50 -5.89
CA GLU A 150 -40.44 -28.18 -4.93
C GLU A 150 -41.17 -28.56 -3.62
N VAL A 151 -42.39 -28.05 -3.42
CA VAL A 151 -43.14 -28.17 -2.15
C VAL A 151 -43.64 -29.59 -1.85
N GLY A 152 -43.61 -30.52 -2.82
CA GLY A 152 -44.04 -31.91 -2.62
C GLY A 152 -45.42 -32.04 -1.99
N ASP A 153 -45.63 -33.09 -1.18
CA ASP A 153 -46.85 -33.32 -0.39
C ASP A 153 -46.93 -32.43 0.88
N ASP A 154 -45.87 -31.70 1.23
CA ASP A 154 -45.75 -30.86 2.44
C ASP A 154 -46.42 -29.48 2.29
N SER A 155 -47.50 -29.41 1.53
CA SER A 155 -48.27 -28.17 1.29
C SER A 155 -48.85 -27.53 2.56
N HIS A 156 -48.84 -28.24 3.68
CA HIS A 156 -49.45 -27.83 4.96
C HIS A 156 -48.63 -26.83 5.75
N VAL A 157 -47.35 -26.62 5.42
CA VAL A 157 -46.45 -25.72 6.17
C VAL A 157 -45.93 -24.55 5.35
N VAL A 158 -46.55 -24.21 4.20
CA VAL A 158 -46.05 -23.16 3.30
C VAL A 158 -47.04 -22.01 3.18
N TRP A 159 -46.54 -20.77 3.28
CA TRP A 159 -47.33 -19.56 3.03
C TRP A 159 -47.03 -18.97 1.66
N ARG A 160 -48.08 -18.63 0.91
CA ARG A 160 -47.93 -17.87 -0.35
C ARG A 160 -47.89 -16.39 -0.04
N LYS A 161 -46.83 -15.70 -0.47
CA LYS A 161 -46.76 -14.25 -0.40
C LYS A 161 -47.77 -13.66 -1.39
N SER A 162 -48.65 -12.79 -0.92
CA SER A 162 -49.60 -12.06 -1.78
C SER A 162 -48.85 -10.90 -2.45
N ASP A 163 -49.08 -10.70 -3.76
CA ASP A 163 -48.51 -9.57 -4.51
C ASP A 163 -49.08 -8.19 -4.08
N LYS A 164 -50.00 -8.15 -3.10
CA LYS A 164 -50.70 -6.96 -2.64
C LYS A 164 -50.30 -6.47 -1.25
N SER A 165 -49.10 -6.75 -0.78
CA SER A 165 -48.63 -6.17 0.48
C SER A 165 -48.26 -4.69 0.26
N PRO A 166 -48.82 -3.73 1.04
CA PRO A 166 -48.36 -2.35 1.01
C PRO A 166 -46.92 -2.31 1.54
N VAL A 167 -46.06 -1.60 0.82
CA VAL A 167 -44.76 -1.16 1.31
C VAL A 167 -45.04 -0.20 2.47
N LEU A 168 -44.71 -0.62 3.69
CA LEU A 168 -44.56 0.26 4.85
C LEU A 168 -43.07 0.43 5.13
#